data_AF-U3TVP1-F1
#
_entry.id   AF-U3TVP1-F1
#
_cell.length_a   1.000
_cell.length_b   1.000
_cell.length_c   1.000
_cell.angle_alpha   90.00
_cell.angle_beta   90.00
_cell.angle_gamma   90.00
#
_symmetry.space_group_name_H-M   'P 1'
#
loop_
_entity.id
_entity.type
_entity.pdbx_description
1 polymer ?
#
loop_
_entity_poly.entity_id
_entity_poly.type
_entity_poly.pdbx_seq_one_letter_code
_entity_poly.pdbx_strand_id
1 'polypeptide(L)'
;MTLLDQLAQQADRRSRRWLGALTAAVLLLLVLSLCTGDSWISPLQWFSASGDLFVWQLRLPRTLAVLLVGAALAVCGVVMQALFNNPLA
;
A
#
# COMPACT_ATOMS: atom_id res chain seq x y z
N MET A 1 2.01 34.06 19.56
CA MET A 1 2.18 33.00 18.56
C MET A 1 2.82 31.81 19.28
N THR A 2 2.24 30.63 19.47
CA THR A 2 1.04 30.02 18.88
C THR A 2 0.95 28.57 19.40
N LEU A 3 0.32 28.32 20.56
CA LEU A 3 0.05 26.94 21.03
C LEU A 3 -0.72 26.14 19.97
N LEU A 4 -1.59 26.82 19.20
CA LEU A 4 -2.28 26.27 18.05
C LEU A 4 -1.29 25.82 16.93
N ASP A 5 -0.24 26.60 16.64
CA ASP A 5 0.78 26.19 15.65
C ASP A 5 1.61 25.01 16.17
N GLN A 6 1.91 24.96 17.48
CA GLN A 6 2.64 23.83 18.06
C GLN A 6 1.84 22.53 17.96
N LEU A 7 0.53 22.56 18.26
CA LEU A 7 -0.34 21.40 18.09
C LEU A 7 -0.50 21.00 16.62
N ALA A 8 -0.66 21.97 15.71
CA ALA A 8 -0.72 21.72 14.27
C ALA A 8 0.57 21.08 13.74
N GLN A 9 1.74 21.57 14.15
CA GLN A 9 3.04 21.00 13.79
C GLN A 9 3.25 19.59 14.34
N GLN A 10 2.77 19.30 15.55
CA GLN A 10 2.83 17.95 16.13
C GLN A 10 1.94 16.96 15.37
N ALA A 11 0.71 17.37 15.02
CA ALA A 11 -0.21 16.57 14.23
C ALA A 11 0.37 16.24 12.84
N ASP A 12 0.97 17.23 12.17
CA ASP A 12 1.57 17.06 10.84
C ASP A 12 2.79 16.13 10.87
N ARG A 13 3.67 16.27 11.88
CA ARG A 13 4.80 15.35 12.08
C ARG A 13 4.34 13.92 12.33
N ARG A 14 3.28 13.72 13.12
CA ARG A 14 2.69 12.40 13.35
C ARG A 14 2.13 11.84 12.05
N SER A 15 1.32 12.61 11.32
CA SER A 15 0.75 12.23 10.03
C SER A 15 1.83 11.79 9.04
N ARG A 16 2.88 12.59 8.87
CA ARG A 16 3.99 12.30 7.95
C ARG A 16 4.76 11.04 8.33
N ARG A 17 4.94 10.77 9.62
CA ARG A 17 5.54 9.51 10.11
C ARG A 17 4.65 8.30 9.80
N TRP A 18 3.35 8.41 10.02
CA TRP A 18 2.39 7.35 9.71
C TRP A 18 2.32 7.08 8.21
N LEU A 19 2.25 8.12 7.38
CA LEU A 19 2.30 7.98 5.92
C LEU A 19 3.58 7.26 5.49
N GLY A 20 4.74 7.68 6.00
CA GLY A 20 6.02 7.00 5.71
C GLY A 20 6.01 5.53 6.12
N ALA A 21 5.49 5.20 7.31
CA ALA A 21 5.40 3.83 7.80
C ALA A 21 4.43 2.97 6.97
N LEU A 22 3.28 3.51 6.59
CA LEU A 22 2.29 2.83 5.74
C LEU A 22 2.86 2.58 4.34
N THR A 23 3.52 3.57 3.74
CA THR A 23 4.18 3.39 2.43
C THR A 23 5.26 2.31 2.50
N ALA A 24 6.09 2.32 3.55
CA ALA A 24 7.10 1.27 3.76
C ALA A 24 6.46 -0.11 3.93
N ALA A 25 5.36 -0.22 4.67
CA ALA A 25 4.61 -1.47 4.83
C ALA A 25 4.04 -1.97 3.50
N VAL A 26 3.46 -1.10 2.68
CA VAL A 26 2.95 -1.45 1.34
C VAL A 26 4.07 -1.96 0.44
N LEU A 27 5.23 -1.28 0.42
CA LEU A 27 6.39 -1.72 -0.35
C LEU A 27 6.91 -3.08 0.11
N LEU A 28 6.97 -3.30 1.43
CA LEU A 28 7.39 -4.58 2.00
C LEU A 28 6.41 -5.71 1.62
N LEU A 29 5.10 -5.45 1.71
CA LEU A 29 4.07 -6.40 1.28
C LEU A 29 4.11 -6.66 -0.23
N LEU A 30 4.44 -5.66 -1.04
CA LEU A 30 4.63 -5.81 -2.48
C LEU A 30 5.80 -6.75 -2.77
N VAL A 31 6.96 -6.51 -2.15
CA VAL A 31 8.13 -7.39 -2.28
C VAL A 31 7.81 -8.80 -1.81
N LEU A 32 7.18 -8.94 -0.64
CA LEU A 32 6.72 -10.24 -0.15
C LEU A 32 5.77 -10.90 -1.15
N SER A 33 4.78 -10.20 -1.69
CA SER A 33 3.83 -10.77 -2.65
C SER A 33 4.48 -11.20 -3.97
N LEU A 34 5.56 -10.55 -4.39
CA LEU A 34 6.32 -10.98 -5.57
C LEU A 34 7.20 -12.22 -5.25
N CYS A 35 7.78 -12.26 -4.05
CA CYS A 35 8.62 -13.36 -3.58
C CYS A 35 7.82 -14.61 -3.17
N THR A 36 6.58 -14.45 -2.70
CA THR A 36 5.75 -15.55 -2.16
C THR A 36 4.93 -16.19 -3.28
N GLY A 37 5.22 -17.45 -3.61
CA GLY A 37 4.42 -18.29 -4.52
C GLY A 37 5.03 -19.70 -4.66
N ASP A 38 4.46 -20.53 -5.54
CA ASP A 38 4.74 -21.98 -5.67
C ASP A 38 6.23 -22.36 -5.80
N SER A 39 7.05 -21.46 -6.31
CA SER A 39 8.50 -21.55 -6.24
C SER A 39 9.04 -20.29 -5.58
N TRP A 40 9.95 -20.48 -4.62
CA TRP A 40 10.80 -19.43 -4.04
C TRP A 40 11.75 -18.94 -5.13
N ILE A 41 11.27 -18.02 -5.97
CA ILE A 41 12.08 -17.39 -7.02
C ILE A 41 12.84 -16.26 -6.35
N SER A 42 14.14 -16.45 -6.15
CA SER A 42 14.99 -15.36 -5.64
C SER A 42 14.99 -14.18 -6.62
N PRO A 43 15.22 -12.93 -6.15
CA PRO A 43 15.26 -11.74 -7.02
C PRO A 43 16.27 -11.86 -8.18
N LEU A 44 17.30 -12.70 -8.02
CA LEU A 44 18.31 -12.99 -9.05
C LEU A 44 17.76 -13.83 -10.22
N GLN A 45 16.63 -14.53 -10.03
CA GLN A 45 15.99 -15.38 -11.04
C GLN A 45 14.75 -14.73 -11.69
N TRP A 46 14.43 -13.47 -11.36
CA TRP A 46 13.32 -12.74 -12.00
C TRP A 46 13.53 -12.56 -13.51
N PHE A 47 14.78 -12.48 -13.98
CA PHE A 47 15.13 -12.34 -15.40
C PHE A 47 15.36 -13.69 -16.12
N SER A 48 15.05 -14.82 -15.49
CA SER A 48 15.06 -16.13 -16.17
C SER A 48 13.78 -16.30 -17.00
N ALA A 49 13.83 -17.09 -18.08
CA ALA A 49 12.68 -17.33 -18.96
C ALA A 49 11.41 -17.84 -18.22
N SER A 50 11.59 -18.57 -17.10
CA SER A 50 10.47 -19.01 -16.26
C SER A 50 9.97 -17.93 -15.30
N GLY A 51 10.87 -17.06 -14.82
CA GLY A 51 10.54 -15.91 -13.99
C GLY A 51 9.80 -14.82 -14.77
N ASP A 52 10.16 -14.63 -16.05
CA ASP A 52 9.60 -13.59 -16.90
C ASP A 52 8.09 -13.81 -17.13
N LEU A 53 7.68 -15.05 -17.43
CA LEU A 53 6.27 -15.35 -17.63
C LEU A 53 5.47 -15.34 -16.32
N PHE A 54 5.97 -16.00 -15.26
CA PHE A 54 5.22 -16.15 -14.01
C PHE A 54 5.17 -14.87 -13.17
N VAL A 55 6.29 -14.14 -13.05
CA VAL A 55 6.36 -12.93 -12.21
C VAL A 55 5.74 -11.75 -12.96
N TRP A 56 6.11 -11.49 -14.22
CA TRP A 56 5.61 -10.33 -14.95
C TRP A 56 4.20 -10.50 -15.51
N GLN A 57 3.82 -11.68 -16.01
CA GLN A 57 2.49 -11.84 -16.64
C GLN A 57 1.41 -12.32 -15.67
N LEU A 58 1.76 -12.95 -14.54
CA LEU A 58 0.77 -13.49 -13.61
C LEU A 58 0.75 -12.76 -12.26
N ARG A 59 1.91 -12.60 -11.61
CA ARG A 59 1.98 -12.03 -10.25
C ARG A 59 1.87 -10.51 -10.24
N LEU A 60 2.54 -9.83 -11.18
CA LEU A 60 2.52 -8.37 -11.27
C LEU A 60 1.11 -7.81 -11.56
N PRO A 61 0.35 -8.27 -12.58
CA PRO A 61 -1.00 -7.76 -12.81
C PRO A 61 -1.94 -8.07 -11.63
N ARG A 62 -1.80 -9.23 -10.99
CA ARG A 62 -2.58 -9.59 -9.80
C ARG A 62 -2.29 -8.66 -8.62
N THR A 63 -1.02 -8.39 -8.33
CA THR A 63 -0.62 -7.50 -7.22
C THR A 63 -1.06 -6.07 -7.45
N LEU A 64 -0.93 -5.56 -8.69
CA LEU A 64 -1.47 -4.26 -9.07
C LEU A 64 -2.99 -4.21 -8.91
N ALA A 65 -3.72 -5.24 -9.36
CA ALA A 65 -5.17 -5.30 -9.21
C ALA A 65 -5.59 -5.25 -7.72
N VAL A 66 -4.94 -6.02 -6.85
CA VAL A 66 -5.22 -6.00 -5.40
C VAL A 66 -4.93 -4.64 -4.78
N LEU A 67 -3.82 -3.99 -5.15
CA LEU A 67 -3.49 -2.65 -4.66
C LEU A 67 -4.51 -1.60 -5.08
N LEU A 68 -4.90 -1.61 -6.37
CA LEU A 68 -5.87 -0.66 -6.91
C LEU A 68 -7.26 -0.88 -6.29
N VAL A 69 -7.72 -2.12 -6.21
CA VAL A 69 -9.01 -2.44 -5.59
C VAL A 69 -9.01 -2.09 -4.10
N GLY A 70 -7.95 -2.44 -3.37
CA GLY A 70 -7.82 -2.08 -1.95
C GLY A 70 -7.82 -0.58 -1.71
N ALA A 71 -7.09 0.18 -2.53
CA ALA A 71 -7.08 1.65 -2.47
C ALA A 71 -8.46 2.24 -2.81
N ALA A 72 -9.12 1.73 -3.85
CA ALA A 72 -10.45 2.17 -4.23
C ALA A 72 -11.48 1.91 -3.11
N LEU A 73 -11.46 0.73 -2.49
CA LEU A 73 -12.34 0.42 -1.37
C LEU A 73 -12.07 1.31 -0.15
N ALA A 74 -10.81 1.59 0.17
CA ALA A 74 -10.45 2.51 1.25
C ALA A 74 -10.97 3.94 0.99
N VAL A 75 -10.81 4.44 -0.25
CA VAL A 75 -11.33 5.76 -0.65
C VAL A 75 -12.85 5.78 -0.61
N CYS A 76 -13.52 4.76 -1.14
CA CYS A 76 -14.99 4.65 -1.07
C CYS A 76 -15.49 4.66 0.37
N GLY A 77 -14.83 3.94 1.28
CA GLY A 77 -15.18 3.95 2.71
C GLY A 77 -15.05 5.35 3.33
N VAL A 78 -13.93 6.03 3.10
CA VAL A 78 -13.73 7.41 3.61
C VAL A 78 -14.75 8.39 3.02
N VAL A 79 -15.07 8.26 1.72
CA VAL A 79 -16.10 9.07 1.07
C VAL A 79 -17.47 8.81 1.68
N MET A 80 -17.80 7.55 1.96
CA MET A 80 -19.06 7.17 2.60
C MET A 80 -19.15 7.72 4.03
N GLN A 81 -18.06 7.62 4.80
CA GLN A 81 -17.97 8.18 6.15
C GLN A 81 -18.15 9.70 6.16
N ALA A 82 -17.55 10.41 5.18
CA ALA A 82 -17.70 11.86 5.03
C ALA A 82 -19.10 12.25 4.58
N LEU A 83 -19.70 11.51 3.63
CA LEU A 83 -21.04 11.78 3.11
C LEU A 83 -22.12 11.63 4.19
N PHE A 84 -22.02 10.57 4.99
CA PHE A 84 -22.97 10.31 6.07
C PHE A 84 -22.59 11.00 7.38
N ASN A 85 -21.43 11.68 7.44
CA ASN A 85 -20.80 12.17 8.67
C ASN A 85 -20.83 11.10 9.79
N ASN A 86 -20.63 9.83 9.40
CA ASN A 86 -20.73 8.69 10.29
C ASN A 86 -19.44 7.87 10.20
N PRO A 87 -18.61 7.86 11.26
CA PRO A 87 -17.32 7.17 11.24
C PRO A 87 -17.41 5.63 11.21
N LEU A 88 -18.62 5.05 11.24
CA LEU A 88 -18.86 3.61 11.19
C LEU A 88 -19.38 3.13 9.82
N ALA A 89 -19.63 4.05 8.88
CA ALA A 89 -20.16 3.73 7.55
C ALA A 89 -19.09 3.18 6.60
#